data_AF-A0A496VC76-F1
#
_entry.id   AF-A0A496VC76-F1
#
_cell.length_a   1.000
_cell.length_b   1.000
_cell.length_c   1.000
_cell.angle_alpha   90.00
_cell.angle_beta   90.00
_cell.angle_gamma   90.00
#
_symmetry.space_group_name_H-M   'P 1'
#
loop_
_entity.id
_entity.type
_entity.pdbx_description
1 polymer ?
#
loop_
_entity_poly.entity_id
_entity_poly.type
_entity_poly.pdbx_seq_one_letter_code
_entity_poly.pdbx_strand_id
1 'polypeptide(L)'
;MPTLTQILFGSLLDNPTVVEVASKAGEKALSLVREHFTYSAYQITGATQESFSYALGAISIGVAAPDNKLGFTQKIFNAKITREFAEQIEHHYLQPFTKADGVQSFSVALPDFRQQTVKALKHFAKHKDELFQFKEITEEDLAALISYRDTLAISDLVLEQMRRIAPVDDTLAAFLCFDGLLGDAVLFFFRELIRQDERLEKTQAALQREG
;
A
#
# COMPACT_ATOMS: atom_id res chain seq x y z
N MET A 1 -13.35 -10.55 9.23
CA MET A 1 -12.42 -10.00 8.22
C MET A 1 -11.90 -8.67 8.76
N PRO A 2 -10.59 -8.43 8.69
CA PRO A 2 -10.00 -7.15 9.09
C PRO A 2 -10.54 -5.98 8.25
N THR A 3 -10.54 -4.77 8.79
CA THR A 3 -10.75 -3.54 8.00
C THR A 3 -9.44 -3.11 7.32
N LEU A 4 -9.53 -2.27 6.28
CA LEU A 4 -8.32 -1.68 5.67
C LEU A 4 -7.47 -0.94 6.71
N THR A 5 -8.09 -0.19 7.63
CA THR A 5 -7.40 0.51 8.73
C THR A 5 -6.61 -0.46 9.61
N GLN A 6 -7.21 -1.59 10.00
CA GLN A 6 -6.55 -2.61 10.81
C GLN A 6 -5.34 -3.21 10.10
N ILE A 7 -5.44 -3.46 8.79
CA ILE A 7 -4.33 -4.00 8.01
C ILE A 7 -3.21 -2.96 7.88
N LEU A 8 -3.55 -1.70 7.57
CA LEU A 8 -2.59 -0.60 7.50
C LEU A 8 -1.83 -0.46 8.82
N PHE A 9 -2.53 -0.54 9.95
CA PHE A 9 -1.96 -0.39 11.28
C PHE A 9 -1.09 -1.57 11.70
N GLY A 10 -1.54 -2.79 11.47
CA GLY A 10 -0.71 -3.99 11.68
C GLY A 10 0.56 -4.00 10.84
N SER A 11 0.61 -3.20 9.78
CA SER A 11 1.78 -3.03 8.92
C SER A 11 2.84 -2.07 9.48
N LEU A 12 2.55 -1.28 10.52
CA LEU A 12 3.45 -0.21 10.98
C LEU A 12 4.53 -0.66 11.97
N LEU A 13 4.34 -1.79 12.64
CA LEU A 13 5.31 -2.33 13.59
C LEU A 13 6.18 -3.40 12.90
N ASP A 14 7.12 -2.95 12.08
CA ASP A 14 8.01 -3.83 11.30
C ASP A 14 9.14 -4.48 12.13
N ASN A 15 9.22 -4.20 13.43
CA ASN A 15 10.22 -4.79 14.31
C ASN A 15 9.65 -6.02 15.04
N PRO A 16 10.10 -7.25 14.74
CA PRO A 16 9.57 -8.48 15.33
C PRO A 16 9.63 -8.49 16.86
N THR A 17 10.67 -7.87 17.44
CA THR A 17 10.87 -7.77 18.89
C THR A 17 9.81 -6.87 19.52
N VAL A 18 9.51 -5.71 18.92
CA VAL A 18 8.45 -4.80 19.41
C VAL A 18 7.11 -5.51 19.43
N VAL A 19 6.83 -6.28 18.40
CA VAL A 19 5.54 -6.95 18.28
C VAL A 19 5.41 -8.13 19.23
N GLU A 20 6.46 -8.93 19.42
CA GLU A 20 6.44 -10.03 20.40
C GLU A 20 6.23 -9.50 21.83
N VAL A 21 6.95 -8.42 22.16
CA VAL A 21 6.84 -7.68 23.41
C VAL A 21 5.43 -7.11 23.60
N ALA A 22 4.90 -6.42 22.60
CA ALA A 22 3.56 -5.84 22.65
C ALA A 22 2.44 -6.89 22.73
N SER A 23 2.59 -8.01 22.00
CA SER A 23 1.64 -9.13 22.04
C SER A 23 1.57 -9.79 23.42
N LYS A 24 2.71 -9.87 24.15
CA LYS A 24 2.76 -10.42 25.51
C LYS A 24 2.23 -9.44 26.56
N ALA A 25 2.42 -8.13 26.35
CA ALA A 25 2.02 -7.08 27.28
C ALA A 25 0.50 -6.76 27.26
N GLY A 26 -0.26 -7.27 26.28
CA GLY A 26 -1.73 -7.25 26.28
C GLY A 26 -2.34 -5.85 26.49
N GLU A 27 -3.17 -5.69 27.51
CA GLU A 27 -3.85 -4.41 27.85
C GLU A 27 -2.87 -3.26 28.11
N LYS A 28 -1.68 -3.55 28.64
CA LYS A 28 -0.64 -2.54 28.88
C LYS A 28 -0.09 -2.00 27.56
N ALA A 29 0.16 -2.88 26.58
CA ALA A 29 0.60 -2.46 25.25
C ALA A 29 -0.46 -1.63 24.54
N LEU A 30 -1.75 -2.00 24.65
CA LEU A 30 -2.84 -1.21 24.09
C LEU A 30 -2.94 0.18 24.73
N SER A 31 -2.71 0.28 26.04
CA SER A 31 -2.68 1.57 26.75
C SER A 31 -1.56 2.49 26.24
N LEU A 32 -0.36 1.94 26.02
CA LEU A 32 0.78 2.69 25.44
C LEU A 32 0.52 3.11 24.00
N VAL A 33 -0.11 2.24 23.20
CA VAL A 33 -0.54 2.58 21.84
C VAL A 33 -1.50 3.77 21.88
N ARG A 34 -2.51 3.77 22.76
CA ARG A 34 -3.45 4.90 22.89
C ARG A 34 -2.76 6.21 23.27
N GLU A 35 -1.74 6.15 24.13
CA GLU A 35 -1.03 7.33 24.59
C GLU A 35 -0.11 7.92 23.50
N HIS A 36 0.54 7.07 22.72
CA HIS A 36 1.60 7.52 21.80
C HIS A 36 1.20 7.53 20.32
N PHE A 37 0.25 6.69 19.90
CA PHE A 37 -0.25 6.65 18.52
C PHE A 37 -1.31 7.74 18.30
N THR A 38 -0.86 8.99 18.26
CA THR A 38 -1.72 10.19 18.26
C THR A 38 -2.12 10.67 16.86
N TYR A 39 -2.14 9.78 15.87
CA TYR A 39 -2.62 10.12 14.53
C TYR A 39 -4.14 10.30 14.53
N SER A 40 -4.64 11.35 13.86
CA SER A 40 -6.08 11.48 13.63
C SER A 40 -6.53 10.64 12.43
N ALA A 41 -7.82 10.30 12.39
CA ALA A 41 -8.41 9.60 11.23
C ALA A 41 -8.20 10.36 9.91
N TYR A 42 -8.20 11.71 9.97
CA TYR A 42 -7.87 12.58 8.83
C TYR A 42 -6.42 12.40 8.36
N GLN A 43 -5.45 12.33 9.28
CA GLN A 43 -4.05 12.12 8.93
C GLN A 43 -3.81 10.74 8.32
N ILE A 44 -4.45 9.71 8.86
CA ILE A 44 -4.37 8.34 8.32
C ILE A 44 -5.05 8.26 6.95
N THR A 45 -6.18 8.95 6.76
CA THR A 45 -6.86 9.08 5.46
C THR A 45 -5.90 9.69 4.45
N GLY A 46 -5.30 10.85 4.75
CA GLY A 46 -4.34 11.51 3.87
C GLY A 46 -3.13 10.63 3.55
N ALA A 47 -2.54 9.96 4.54
CA ALA A 47 -1.41 9.06 4.33
C ALA A 47 -1.78 7.86 3.43
N THR A 48 -2.98 7.32 3.56
CA THR A 48 -3.48 6.20 2.74
C THR A 48 -3.75 6.64 1.30
N GLN A 49 -4.31 7.83 1.11
CA GLN A 49 -4.54 8.39 -0.23
C GLN A 49 -3.23 8.72 -0.94
N GLU A 50 -2.25 9.28 -0.22
CA GLU A 50 -0.90 9.52 -0.75
C GLU A 50 -0.18 8.21 -1.08
N SER A 51 -0.23 7.21 -0.19
CA SER A 51 0.40 5.92 -0.44
C SER A 51 -0.18 5.22 -1.67
N PHE A 52 -1.50 5.28 -1.84
CA PHE A 52 -2.18 4.81 -3.05
C PHE A 52 -1.68 5.52 -4.30
N SER A 53 -1.58 6.85 -4.28
CA SER A 53 -1.05 7.61 -5.42
C SER A 53 0.40 7.23 -5.76
N TYR A 54 1.26 7.04 -4.75
CA TYR A 54 2.64 6.62 -4.97
C TYR A 54 2.75 5.18 -5.47
N ALA A 55 1.93 4.26 -4.94
CA ALA A 55 1.83 2.90 -5.42
C ALA A 55 1.48 2.86 -6.91
N LEU A 56 0.42 3.57 -7.33
CA LEU A 56 0.03 3.64 -8.73
C LEU A 56 1.09 4.30 -9.61
N GLY A 57 1.78 5.32 -9.10
CA GLY A 57 2.92 5.94 -9.77
C GLY A 57 4.07 4.97 -10.01
N ALA A 58 4.48 4.23 -8.97
CA ALA A 58 5.56 3.25 -9.03
C ALA A 58 5.23 2.10 -9.99
N ILE A 59 4.01 1.56 -9.91
CA ILE A 59 3.53 0.52 -10.83
C ILE A 59 3.51 1.06 -12.27
N SER A 60 3.05 2.29 -12.49
CA SER A 60 3.06 2.92 -13.82
C SER A 60 4.46 3.03 -14.41
N ILE A 61 5.46 3.42 -13.61
CA ILE A 61 6.87 3.51 -14.03
C ILE A 61 7.42 2.12 -14.34
N GLY A 62 7.10 1.15 -13.50
CA GLY A 62 7.52 -0.23 -13.65
C GLY A 62 6.99 -0.89 -14.92
N VAL A 63 5.72 -0.64 -15.24
CA VAL A 63 5.02 -1.17 -16.42
C VAL A 63 5.33 -0.38 -17.70
N ALA A 64 5.70 0.91 -17.61
CA ALA A 64 6.00 1.70 -18.80
C ALA A 64 7.12 1.06 -19.64
N ALA A 65 7.00 1.15 -20.96
CA ALA A 65 8.06 0.71 -21.88
C ALA A 65 9.39 1.40 -21.52
N PRO A 66 10.55 0.74 -21.69
CA PRO A 66 11.86 1.26 -21.29
C PRO A 66 12.12 2.71 -21.77
N ASP A 67 11.70 3.00 -23.00
CA ASP A 67 11.91 4.30 -23.65
C ASP A 67 10.99 5.41 -23.09
N ASN A 68 9.89 5.04 -22.44
CA ASN A 68 8.86 5.94 -21.90
C ASN A 68 8.99 6.19 -20.39
N LYS A 69 9.92 5.53 -19.67
CA LYS A 69 10.08 5.65 -18.21
C LYS A 69 10.51 7.06 -17.75
N LEU A 70 11.13 7.84 -18.63
CA LEU A 70 11.69 9.16 -18.31
C LEU A 70 10.62 10.26 -18.09
N GLY A 71 9.42 10.12 -18.66
CA GLY A 71 8.35 11.14 -18.60
C GLY A 71 7.59 11.20 -17.27
N PHE A 72 7.90 10.36 -16.30
CA PHE A 72 7.12 10.19 -15.06
C PHE A 72 7.75 10.82 -13.81
N THR A 73 8.96 11.39 -13.93
CA THR A 73 9.88 11.60 -12.80
C THR A 73 9.70 12.91 -12.01
N GLN A 74 8.86 13.84 -12.45
CA GLN A 74 8.94 15.23 -11.95
C GLN A 74 8.25 15.52 -10.59
N LYS A 75 7.43 14.63 -10.02
CA LYS A 75 6.77 14.85 -8.71
C LYS A 75 6.61 13.56 -7.90
N ILE A 76 7.70 12.81 -7.75
CA ILE A 76 7.67 11.54 -7.03
C ILE A 76 8.20 11.72 -5.61
N PHE A 77 7.39 11.35 -4.60
CA PHE A 77 7.84 11.23 -3.22
C PHE A 77 8.99 10.24 -3.12
N ASN A 78 10.08 10.66 -2.45
CA ASN A 78 11.35 9.93 -2.39
C ASN A 78 11.66 9.25 -3.73
N ALA A 79 12.02 10.04 -4.74
CA ALA A 79 12.30 9.56 -6.10
C ALA A 79 13.20 8.31 -6.14
N LYS A 80 14.12 8.17 -5.17
CA LYS A 80 14.91 6.94 -4.98
C LYS A 80 14.05 5.73 -4.61
N ILE A 81 13.30 5.79 -3.51
CA ILE A 81 12.45 4.69 -2.99
C ILE A 81 11.43 4.27 -4.05
N THR A 82 10.76 5.23 -4.68
CA THR A 82 9.77 4.92 -5.71
C THR A 82 10.40 4.24 -6.92
N ARG A 83 11.61 4.65 -7.32
CA ARG A 83 12.33 4.02 -8.42
C ARG A 83 12.77 2.59 -8.07
N GLU A 84 13.29 2.38 -6.86
CA GLU A 84 13.69 1.05 -6.37
C GLU A 84 12.51 0.07 -6.33
N PHE A 85 11.32 0.54 -5.95
CA PHE A 85 10.10 -0.27 -6.05
C PHE A 85 9.73 -0.55 -7.52
N ALA A 86 9.74 0.50 -8.36
CA ALA A 86 9.37 0.39 -9.78
C ALA A 86 10.28 -0.55 -10.59
N GLU A 87 11.57 -0.61 -10.26
CA GLU A 87 12.56 -1.50 -10.92
C GLU A 87 12.19 -2.98 -10.79
N GLN A 88 11.48 -3.36 -9.74
CA GLN A 88 11.07 -4.74 -9.47
C GLN A 88 9.82 -5.17 -10.25
N ILE A 89 8.99 -4.22 -10.67
CA ILE A 89 7.67 -4.47 -11.27
C ILE A 89 7.75 -5.32 -12.53
N GLU A 90 8.69 -4.99 -13.43
CA GLU A 90 8.84 -5.69 -14.70
C GLU A 90 9.13 -7.18 -14.48
N HIS A 91 10.11 -7.49 -13.63
CA HIS A 91 10.63 -8.84 -13.47
C HIS A 91 9.82 -9.68 -12.49
N HIS A 92 9.33 -9.09 -11.40
CA HIS A 92 8.63 -9.82 -10.34
C HIS A 92 7.12 -9.93 -10.59
N TYR A 93 6.52 -9.02 -11.37
CA TYR A 93 5.07 -9.00 -11.54
C TYR A 93 4.65 -9.08 -13.00
N LEU A 94 5.12 -8.16 -13.86
CA LEU A 94 4.62 -8.08 -15.24
C LEU A 94 5.04 -9.30 -16.08
N GLN A 95 6.31 -9.66 -16.09
CA GLN A 95 6.79 -10.84 -16.84
C GLN A 95 6.12 -12.14 -16.36
N PRO A 96 6.04 -12.45 -15.05
CA PRO A 96 5.31 -13.61 -14.56
C PRO A 96 3.82 -13.58 -14.93
N PHE A 97 3.14 -12.44 -14.78
CA PHE A 97 1.74 -12.28 -15.15
C PHE A 97 1.47 -12.61 -16.63
N THR A 98 2.35 -12.16 -17.53
CA THR A 98 2.24 -12.47 -18.97
C THR A 98 2.49 -13.95 -19.32
N LYS A 99 3.13 -14.71 -18.43
CA LYS A 99 3.48 -16.12 -18.62
C LYS A 99 2.53 -17.07 -17.88
N ALA A 100 1.71 -16.57 -16.96
CA ALA A 100 0.75 -17.36 -16.22
C ALA A 100 -0.26 -18.01 -17.19
N ASP A 101 -0.58 -19.29 -16.95
CA ASP A 101 -1.52 -20.07 -17.77
C ASP A 101 -2.87 -19.34 -17.85
N GLY A 102 -3.26 -18.94 -19.05
CA GLY A 102 -4.45 -18.11 -19.32
C GLY A 102 -4.19 -16.94 -20.26
N VAL A 103 -2.93 -16.56 -20.47
CA VAL A 103 -2.57 -15.35 -21.22
C VAL A 103 -1.69 -15.62 -22.46
N GLN A 104 -1.89 -16.75 -23.15
CA GLN A 104 -1.06 -17.15 -24.31
C GLN A 104 -1.08 -16.16 -25.51
N SER A 105 -1.99 -15.16 -25.53
CA SER A 105 -2.00 -14.07 -26.51
C SER A 105 -1.36 -12.75 -26.03
N PHE A 106 -0.81 -12.67 -24.81
CA PHE A 106 -0.38 -11.38 -24.27
C PHE A 106 0.89 -10.79 -24.89
N SER A 107 1.75 -11.61 -25.50
CA SER A 107 3.02 -11.12 -26.06
C SER A 107 2.80 -10.09 -27.17
N VAL A 108 1.73 -10.25 -27.98
CA VAL A 108 1.34 -9.31 -29.04
C VAL A 108 0.58 -8.09 -28.47
N ALA A 109 -0.19 -8.28 -27.41
CA ALA A 109 -1.00 -7.23 -26.77
C ALA A 109 -0.25 -6.43 -25.68
N LEU A 110 0.99 -6.81 -25.34
CA LEU A 110 1.74 -6.22 -24.24
C LEU A 110 1.97 -4.70 -24.39
N PRO A 111 2.33 -4.17 -25.58
CA PRO A 111 2.46 -2.71 -25.75
C PRO A 111 1.16 -1.96 -25.43
N ASP A 112 0.02 -2.47 -25.92
CA ASP A 112 -1.29 -1.88 -25.68
C ASP A 112 -1.67 -1.99 -24.20
N PHE A 113 -1.44 -3.14 -23.58
CA PHE A 113 -1.68 -3.35 -22.16
C PHE A 113 -0.87 -2.38 -21.29
N ARG A 114 0.43 -2.18 -21.59
CA ARG A 114 1.27 -1.23 -20.86
C ARG A 114 0.71 0.19 -20.94
N GLN A 115 0.34 0.62 -22.14
CA GLN A 115 -0.21 1.96 -22.36
C GLN A 115 -1.55 2.15 -21.64
N GLN A 116 -2.46 1.18 -21.74
CA GLN A 116 -3.77 1.20 -21.09
C GLN A 116 -3.65 1.19 -19.57
N THR A 117 -2.79 0.34 -19.02
CA THR A 117 -2.48 0.26 -17.59
C THR A 117 -1.98 1.60 -17.08
N VAL A 118 -0.94 2.17 -17.71
CA VAL A 118 -0.40 3.48 -17.34
C VAL A 118 -1.49 4.57 -17.36
N LYS A 119 -2.35 4.57 -18.38
CA LYS A 119 -3.42 5.56 -18.50
C LYS A 119 -4.46 5.40 -17.38
N ALA A 120 -4.87 4.17 -17.10
CA ALA A 120 -5.83 3.86 -16.04
C ALA A 120 -5.28 4.23 -14.66
N LEU A 121 -4.04 3.84 -14.36
CA LEU A 121 -3.40 4.15 -13.08
C LEU A 121 -3.24 5.65 -12.85
N LYS A 122 -2.87 6.41 -13.89
CA LYS A 122 -2.87 7.89 -13.84
C LYS A 122 -4.25 8.47 -13.57
N HIS A 123 -5.30 7.86 -14.11
CA HIS A 123 -6.67 8.32 -13.86
C HIS A 123 -7.06 8.10 -12.40
N PHE A 124 -6.86 6.91 -11.84
CA PHE A 124 -7.19 6.62 -10.45
C PHE A 124 -6.35 7.45 -9.46
N ALA A 125 -5.05 7.63 -9.71
CA ALA A 125 -4.18 8.43 -8.85
C ALA A 125 -4.65 9.90 -8.74
N LYS A 126 -5.25 10.45 -9.79
CA LYS A 126 -5.79 11.83 -9.79
C LYS A 126 -7.04 12.00 -8.91
N HIS A 127 -7.75 10.91 -8.61
CA HIS A 127 -8.98 10.91 -7.83
C HIS A 127 -8.78 10.26 -6.46
N LYS A 128 -7.53 10.17 -5.98
CA LYS A 128 -7.18 9.57 -4.68
C LYS A 128 -7.96 10.18 -3.52
N ASP A 129 -8.27 11.48 -3.59
CA ASP A 129 -8.93 12.22 -2.50
C ASP A 129 -10.39 11.78 -2.29
N GLU A 130 -10.97 11.07 -3.27
CA GLU A 130 -12.31 10.50 -3.20
C GLU A 130 -12.33 9.11 -2.53
N LEU A 131 -11.16 8.52 -2.30
CA LEU A 131 -11.01 7.17 -1.74
C LEU A 131 -10.69 7.21 -0.24
N PHE A 132 -10.88 6.06 0.43
CA PHE A 132 -10.35 5.80 1.78
C PHE A 132 -10.77 6.81 2.87
N GLN A 133 -12.06 7.02 3.07
CA GLN A 133 -12.57 7.97 4.07
C GLN A 133 -12.69 7.31 5.46
N PHE A 134 -11.70 7.52 6.34
CA PHE A 134 -11.77 7.07 7.73
C PHE A 134 -12.41 8.15 8.61
N LYS A 135 -13.55 7.82 9.21
CA LYS A 135 -14.29 8.75 10.09
C LYS A 135 -13.67 8.85 11.48
N GLU A 136 -13.27 7.71 12.02
CA GLU A 136 -12.69 7.58 13.34
C GLU A 136 -11.66 6.44 13.35
N ILE A 137 -10.80 6.43 14.36
CA ILE A 137 -9.90 5.31 14.67
C ILE A 137 -10.47 4.65 15.92
N THR A 138 -10.88 3.41 15.77
CA THR A 138 -11.49 2.62 16.85
C THR A 138 -10.43 1.96 17.74
N GLU A 139 -10.87 1.41 18.87
CA GLU A 139 -9.99 0.64 19.73
C GLU A 139 -9.48 -0.62 19.04
N GLU A 140 -10.32 -1.27 18.23
CA GLU A 140 -9.98 -2.43 17.43
C GLU A 140 -8.94 -2.10 16.36
N ASP A 141 -9.00 -0.91 15.76
CA ASP A 141 -7.97 -0.42 14.84
C ASP A 141 -6.63 -0.28 15.57
N LEU A 142 -6.61 0.34 16.74
CA LEU A 142 -5.40 0.49 17.55
C LEU A 142 -4.85 -0.85 18.02
N ALA A 143 -5.70 -1.79 18.41
CA ALA A 143 -5.29 -3.13 18.77
C ALA A 143 -4.60 -3.86 17.61
N ALA A 144 -4.98 -3.55 16.36
CA ALA A 144 -4.36 -4.14 15.19
C ALA A 144 -2.87 -3.78 15.04
N LEU A 145 -2.40 -2.65 15.58
CA LEU A 145 -0.96 -2.30 15.61
C LEU A 145 -0.11 -3.42 16.23
N ILE A 146 -0.62 -4.08 17.27
CA ILE A 146 0.15 -5.01 18.10
C ILE A 146 -0.27 -6.48 17.96
N SER A 147 -1.43 -6.74 17.36
CA SER A 147 -2.04 -8.07 17.31
C SER A 147 -2.24 -8.62 15.89
N TYR A 148 -2.29 -7.75 14.88
CA TYR A 148 -2.75 -8.14 13.55
C TYR A 148 -1.59 -8.33 12.58
N ARG A 149 -1.50 -9.51 11.94
CA ARG A 149 -0.40 -9.87 11.02
C ARG A 149 -0.85 -10.54 9.73
N ASP A 150 -2.15 -10.61 9.44
CA ASP A 150 -2.60 -11.29 8.24
C ASP A 150 -2.74 -10.29 7.08
N THR A 151 -1.83 -10.33 6.13
CA THR A 151 -1.91 -9.55 4.89
C THR A 151 -2.84 -10.26 3.90
N LEU A 152 -4.07 -10.56 4.31
CA LEU A 152 -5.16 -10.94 3.40
C LEU A 152 -5.19 -9.95 2.24
N ALA A 153 -5.46 -10.41 1.02
CA ALA A 153 -5.28 -9.67 -0.24
C ALA A 153 -5.83 -8.23 -0.20
N ILE A 154 -5.01 -7.28 0.27
CA ILE A 154 -5.34 -5.85 0.37
C ILE A 154 -5.67 -5.31 -1.02
N SER A 155 -5.07 -5.92 -2.05
CA SER A 155 -5.39 -5.65 -3.45
C SER A 155 -6.90 -5.67 -3.70
N ASP A 156 -7.66 -6.61 -3.14
CA ASP A 156 -9.12 -6.66 -3.34
C ASP A 156 -9.83 -5.48 -2.68
N LEU A 157 -9.48 -5.15 -1.43
CA LEU A 157 -10.04 -4.00 -0.71
C LEU A 157 -9.72 -2.68 -1.41
N VAL A 158 -8.50 -2.52 -1.92
CA VAL A 158 -8.08 -1.34 -2.68
C VAL A 158 -8.77 -1.29 -4.03
N LEU A 159 -8.90 -2.42 -4.74
CA LEU A 159 -9.63 -2.51 -6.00
C LEU A 159 -11.11 -2.17 -5.83
N GLU A 160 -11.76 -2.61 -4.74
CA GLU A 160 -13.12 -2.20 -4.42
C GLU A 160 -13.25 -0.69 -4.27
N GLN A 161 -12.24 -0.01 -3.71
CA GLN A 161 -12.22 1.46 -3.67
C GLN A 161 -12.05 2.05 -5.06
N MET A 162 -11.13 1.52 -5.89
CA MET A 162 -10.94 1.98 -7.27
C MET A 162 -12.22 1.90 -8.09
N ARG A 163 -12.98 0.80 -7.96
CA ARG A 163 -14.25 0.58 -8.66
C ARG A 163 -15.34 1.60 -8.32
N ARG A 164 -15.21 2.35 -7.22
CA ARG A 164 -16.12 3.46 -6.86
C ARG A 164 -15.90 4.70 -7.73
N ILE A 165 -14.68 4.89 -8.26
CA ILE A 165 -14.36 6.01 -9.15
C ILE A 165 -14.79 5.67 -10.58
N ALA A 166 -14.34 4.51 -11.07
CA ALA A 166 -14.58 4.08 -12.45
C ALA A 166 -14.46 2.56 -12.57
N PRO A 167 -15.07 1.94 -13.60
CA PRO A 167 -14.85 0.54 -13.90
C PRO A 167 -13.37 0.21 -14.07
N VAL A 168 -12.92 -0.90 -13.47
CA VAL A 168 -11.56 -1.44 -13.63
C VAL A 168 -11.66 -2.60 -14.59
N ASP A 169 -10.90 -2.54 -15.69
CA ASP A 169 -10.79 -3.65 -16.65
C ASP A 169 -10.34 -4.94 -15.95
N ASP A 170 -10.88 -6.09 -16.36
CA ASP A 170 -10.62 -7.37 -15.69
C ASP A 170 -9.16 -7.80 -15.79
N THR A 171 -8.49 -7.50 -16.91
CA THR A 171 -7.06 -7.79 -17.09
C THR A 171 -6.22 -6.89 -16.19
N LEU A 172 -6.57 -5.60 -16.10
CA LEU A 172 -5.93 -4.67 -15.17
C LEU A 172 -6.15 -5.10 -13.71
N ALA A 173 -7.37 -5.48 -13.34
CA ALA A 173 -7.68 -5.97 -12.00
C ALA A 173 -6.88 -7.23 -11.66
N ALA A 174 -6.82 -8.20 -12.58
CA ALA A 174 -6.02 -9.41 -12.43
C ALA A 174 -4.53 -9.08 -12.27
N PHE A 175 -3.99 -8.14 -13.05
CA PHE A 175 -2.60 -7.72 -12.92
C PHE A 175 -2.32 -7.03 -11.58
N LEU A 176 -3.23 -6.17 -11.10
CA LEU A 176 -3.08 -5.49 -9.83
C LEU A 176 -3.22 -6.43 -8.62
N CYS A 177 -3.96 -7.53 -8.75
CA CYS A 177 -4.03 -8.58 -7.74
C CYS A 177 -2.92 -9.63 -7.86
N PHE A 178 -2.22 -9.70 -9.00
CA PHE A 178 -1.19 -10.71 -9.24
C PHE A 178 -0.09 -10.62 -8.17
N ASP A 179 0.12 -11.73 -7.46
CA ASP A 179 1.04 -11.84 -6.33
C ASP A 179 0.94 -10.68 -5.30
N GLY A 180 -0.26 -10.14 -5.10
CA GLY A 180 -0.49 -9.08 -4.10
C GLY A 180 0.01 -7.69 -4.49
N LEU A 181 0.42 -7.47 -5.75
CA LEU A 181 1.08 -6.24 -6.23
C LEU A 181 0.51 -4.94 -5.67
N LEU A 182 -0.80 -4.70 -5.85
CA LEU A 182 -1.43 -3.45 -5.44
C LEU A 182 -1.43 -3.27 -3.92
N GLY A 183 -1.76 -4.33 -3.18
CA GLY A 183 -1.75 -4.32 -1.72
C GLY A 183 -0.37 -4.04 -1.16
N ASP A 184 0.65 -4.74 -1.66
CA ASP A 184 2.03 -4.61 -1.22
C ASP A 184 2.59 -3.22 -1.53
N ALA A 185 2.29 -2.67 -2.71
CA ALA A 185 2.68 -1.32 -3.06
C ALA A 185 2.04 -0.27 -2.12
N VAL A 186 0.74 -0.38 -1.85
CA VAL A 186 0.02 0.54 -0.95
C VAL A 186 0.58 0.47 0.46
N LEU A 187 0.81 -0.74 1.00
CA LEU A 187 1.41 -0.93 2.31
C LEU A 187 2.82 -0.35 2.38
N PHE A 188 3.65 -0.64 1.38
CA PHE A 188 5.03 -0.17 1.32
C PHE A 188 5.10 1.36 1.41
N PHE A 189 4.35 2.07 0.57
CA PHE A 189 4.36 3.54 0.60
C PHE A 189 3.67 4.12 1.84
N PHE A 190 2.67 3.42 2.39
CA PHE A 190 2.03 3.86 3.64
C PHE A 190 3.02 3.82 4.80
N ARG A 191 3.75 2.70 4.95
CA ARG A 191 4.81 2.57 5.96
C ARG A 191 5.88 3.64 5.78
N GLU A 192 6.35 3.86 4.55
CA GLU A 192 7.38 4.88 4.29
C GLU A 192 6.91 6.31 4.57
N LEU A 193 5.61 6.61 4.42
CA LEU A 193 5.05 7.90 4.81
C LEU A 193 4.99 8.06 6.32
N ILE A 194 4.46 7.06 7.03
CA ILE A 194 4.29 7.13 8.48
C ILE A 194 5.66 7.06 9.21
N ARG A 195 6.63 6.31 8.68
CA ARG A 195 8.00 6.17 9.23
C ARG A 195 8.78 7.49 9.29
N GLN A 196 8.40 8.48 8.50
CA GLN A 196 9.04 9.80 8.53
C GLN A 196 8.52 10.69 9.67
N ASP A 197 7.46 10.27 10.36
CA ASP A 197 6.86 11.01 11.45
C ASP A 197 7.33 10.45 12.80
N GLU A 198 7.85 11.34 13.64
CA GLU A 198 8.39 11.02 14.97
C GLU A 198 7.37 10.35 15.91
N ARG A 199 6.06 10.47 15.65
CA ARG A 199 5.02 9.84 16.49
C ARG A 199 5.06 8.33 16.40
N LEU A 200 5.36 7.77 15.22
CA LEU A 200 5.53 6.32 15.09
C LEU A 200 6.75 5.83 15.87
N GLU A 201 7.87 6.56 15.78
CA GLU A 201 9.09 6.24 16.53
C GLU A 201 8.83 6.30 18.05
N LYS A 202 8.14 7.33 18.54
CA LYS A 202 7.75 7.45 19.95
C LYS A 202 6.88 6.28 20.41
N THR A 203 5.91 5.87 19.59
CA THR A 203 5.04 4.72 19.86
C THR A 203 5.85 3.42 19.96
N GLN A 204 6.75 3.19 19.00
CA GLN A 204 7.64 2.03 18.99
C GLN A 204 8.57 2.02 20.21
N ALA A 205 9.18 3.16 20.55
CA ALA A 205 10.07 3.28 21.70
C ALA A 205 9.35 3.04 23.03
N ALA A 206 8.10 3.51 23.17
CA ALA A 206 7.29 3.24 24.35
C ALA A 206 6.99 1.74 24.50
N LEU A 207 6.57 1.09 23.41
CA LEU A 207 6.32 -0.36 23.41
C LEU A 207 7.58 -1.17 23.74
N GLN A 208 8.77 -0.73 23.30
CA GLN A 208 10.04 -1.42 23.60
C GLN A 208 10.48 -1.29 25.06
N ARG A 209 10.27 -0.14 25.68
CA ARG A 209 10.74 0.12 27.05
C ARG A 209 9.88 -0.59 28.11
N GLU A 210 8.63 -0.87 27.78
CA GLU A 210 7.61 -1.20 28.77
C GLU A 210 6.98 -2.58 28.64
N GLY A 211 7.21 -3.32 27.56
CA GLY A 211 6.81 -4.72 27.45
C GLY A 211 7.92 -5.71 27.79
#